data_AF-A0A7S2UD69-F1
#
_entry.id   AF-A0A7S2UD69-F1
#
_cell.length_a   1.000
_cell.length_b   1.000
_cell.length_c   1.000
_cell.angle_alpha   90.00
_cell.angle_beta   90.00
_cell.angle_gamma   90.00
#
_symmetry.space_group_name_H-M   'P 1'
#
loop_
_entity.id
_entity.type
_entity.pdbx_description
1 polymer ?
#
loop_
_entity_poly.entity_id
_entity_poly.type
_entity_poly.pdbx_seq_one_letter_code
_entity_poly.pdbx_strand_id
1 'polypeptide(L)'
;GAQTGMGGARNTERIRERMKKDHETPFQKSRQDFMKRIDWKRFKKEYDEVMSDAEADYMTRDAIKRNAERRADLISSICSRICIAPPAASSRNEIPANTLEALLRGHQEDEGLGVAQQLIAIRRITLLLEDNFDDLCLEEMGSFWEHNKIILTPERRPIMALGVRKPRAQDSGFQFHHHANDTVSIHVPVDFRDDEFVNEMNRNVWDFYAVTQNK
;
A
#
# COMPACT_ATOMS: atom_id res chain seq x y z
N GLY A 1 -39.95 73.88 48.88
CA GLY A 1 -39.13 72.66 48.80
C GLY A 1 -38.96 72.31 47.34
N ALA A 2 -37.72 72.29 46.85
CA ALA A 2 -37.39 72.11 45.44
C ALA A 2 -37.61 70.66 44.98
N GLN A 3 -38.19 70.51 43.78
CA GLN A 3 -38.29 69.27 43.03
C GLN A 3 -36.94 68.94 42.35
N THR A 4 -36.42 67.75 42.59
CA THR A 4 -35.40 67.04 41.80
C THR A 4 -35.65 65.56 42.03
N GLY A 5 -35.57 64.61 41.11
CA GLY A 5 -35.20 64.56 39.71
C GLY A 5 -35.13 63.07 39.36
N MET A 6 -36.21 62.49 38.81
CA MET A 6 -36.29 61.06 38.44
C MET A 6 -36.27 60.88 36.92
N GLY A 7 -35.14 61.22 36.27
CA GLY A 7 -35.00 61.16 34.80
C GLY A 7 -33.83 60.33 34.27
N GLY A 8 -32.89 59.87 35.11
CA GLY A 8 -31.61 59.31 34.65
C GLY A 8 -31.66 57.87 34.13
N ALA A 9 -32.38 56.97 34.81
CA ALA A 9 -32.27 55.53 34.57
C ALA A 9 -32.87 55.06 33.23
N ARG A 10 -33.99 55.65 32.80
CA ARG A 10 -34.66 55.26 31.53
C ARG A 10 -33.90 55.68 30.28
N ASN A 11 -33.03 56.68 30.38
CA ASN A 11 -32.28 57.20 29.24
C ASN A 11 -31.01 56.39 28.98
N THR A 12 -30.33 55.95 30.04
CA THR A 12 -29.15 55.07 29.94
C THR A 12 -29.49 53.69 29.37
N GLU A 13 -30.68 53.16 29.66
CA GLU A 13 -31.14 51.86 29.17
C GLU A 13 -31.49 51.92 27.68
N ARG A 14 -32.15 52.99 27.22
CA ARG A 14 -32.39 53.26 25.79
C ARG A 14 -31.11 53.47 24.99
N ILE A 15 -30.07 54.07 25.57
CA ILE A 15 -28.76 54.25 24.93
C ILE A 15 -28.02 52.90 24.83
N ARG A 16 -28.07 52.06 25.87
CA ARG A 16 -27.53 50.69 25.84
C ARG A 16 -28.25 49.78 24.84
N GLU A 17 -29.57 49.89 24.73
CA GLU A 17 -30.37 49.14 23.74
C GLU A 17 -30.10 49.61 22.31
N ARG A 18 -29.84 50.91 22.08
CA ARG A 18 -29.42 51.43 20.76
C ARG A 18 -27.99 51.03 20.40
N MET A 19 -27.07 50.99 21.36
CA MET A 19 -25.68 50.55 21.11
C MET A 19 -25.57 49.03 20.88
N LYS A 20 -26.48 48.23 21.44
CA LYS A 20 -26.60 46.81 21.09
C LYS A 20 -27.15 46.56 19.68
N LYS A 21 -27.76 47.56 19.03
CA LYS A 21 -28.56 47.34 17.83
C LYS A 21 -27.79 47.38 16.51
N ASP A 22 -26.76 48.21 16.32
CA ASP A 22 -26.35 48.53 14.93
C ASP A 22 -24.83 48.66 14.64
N HIS A 23 -23.93 47.96 15.34
CA HIS A 23 -22.52 47.92 14.87
C HIS A 23 -22.10 46.49 14.54
N GLU A 24 -22.58 46.03 13.40
CA GLU A 24 -21.98 44.91 12.70
C GLU A 24 -20.53 45.27 12.39
N THR A 25 -19.60 44.57 13.04
CA THR A 25 -18.17 44.78 12.82
C THR A 25 -17.82 44.51 11.34
N PRO A 26 -16.78 45.14 10.78
CA PRO A 26 -16.35 44.88 9.40
C PRO A 26 -16.14 43.38 9.12
N PHE A 27 -15.69 42.63 10.13
CA PHE A 27 -15.57 41.18 10.10
C PHE A 27 -16.92 40.45 9.98
N GLN A 28 -17.93 40.85 10.75
CA GLN A 28 -19.26 40.25 10.68
C GLN A 28 -19.92 40.50 9.32
N LYS A 29 -19.73 41.70 8.77
CA LYS A 29 -20.24 42.06 7.44
C LYS A 29 -19.55 41.27 6.33
N SER A 30 -18.21 41.18 6.39
CA SER A 30 -17.43 40.35 5.46
C SER A 30 -17.80 38.86 5.55
N ARG A 31 -18.02 38.34 6.76
CA ARG A 31 -18.50 36.97 6.98
C ARG A 31 -19.89 36.73 6.40
N GLN A 32 -20.83 37.66 6.59
CA GLN A 32 -22.16 37.54 6.00
C GLN A 32 -22.12 37.60 4.47
N ASP A 33 -21.33 38.50 3.90
CA ASP A 33 -21.19 38.62 2.45
C ASP A 33 -20.55 37.37 1.84
N PHE A 34 -19.58 36.76 2.53
CA PHE A 34 -19.04 35.45 2.17
C PHE A 34 -20.09 34.34 2.23
N MET A 35 -20.86 34.27 3.33
CA MET A 35 -21.90 33.25 3.53
C MET A 35 -23.03 33.37 2.48
N LYS A 36 -23.33 34.58 1.99
CA LYS A 36 -24.33 34.78 0.92
C LYS A 36 -23.83 34.37 -0.47
N ARG A 37 -22.50 34.33 -0.68
CA ARG A 37 -21.89 33.96 -1.96
C ARG A 37 -21.71 32.45 -2.13
N ILE A 38 -21.78 31.70 -1.04
CA ILE A 38 -21.69 30.23 -1.09
C ILE A 38 -23.02 29.67 -1.58
N ASP A 39 -22.96 28.84 -2.61
CA ASP A 39 -24.07 27.98 -2.98
C ASP A 39 -24.17 26.81 -2.00
N TRP A 40 -24.89 27.03 -0.91
CA TRP A 40 -25.08 26.03 0.14
C TRP A 40 -25.80 24.77 -0.34
N LYS A 41 -26.59 24.85 -1.41
CA LYS A 41 -27.28 23.67 -1.94
C LYS A 41 -26.29 22.78 -2.68
N ARG A 42 -25.44 23.37 -3.51
CA ARG A 42 -24.35 22.65 -4.18
C ARG A 42 -23.36 22.09 -3.17
N PHE A 43 -22.91 22.91 -2.21
CA PHE A 43 -21.97 22.47 -1.18
C PHE A 43 -22.54 21.33 -0.34
N LYS A 44 -23.82 21.42 0.07
CA LYS A 44 -24.47 20.35 0.81
C LYS A 44 -24.57 19.07 -0.02
N LYS A 45 -24.91 19.17 -1.30
CA LYS A 45 -24.97 18.00 -2.19
C LYS A 45 -23.59 17.33 -2.31
N GLU A 46 -22.55 18.10 -2.60
CA GLU A 46 -21.18 17.58 -2.70
C GLU A 46 -20.72 16.97 -1.37
N TYR A 47 -21.07 17.59 -0.24
CA TYR A 47 -20.77 17.07 1.09
C TYR A 47 -21.50 15.76 1.40
N ASP A 48 -22.80 15.69 1.10
CA ASP A 48 -23.63 14.50 1.32
C ASP A 48 -23.15 13.33 0.44
N GLU A 49 -22.74 13.60 -0.81
CA GLU A 49 -22.12 12.62 -1.71
C GLU A 49 -20.80 12.09 -1.14
N VAL A 50 -19.87 12.98 -0.79
CA VAL A 50 -18.57 12.59 -0.19
C VAL A 50 -18.75 11.83 1.12
N MET A 51 -19.70 12.23 1.96
CA MET A 51 -19.98 11.53 3.22
C MET A 51 -20.62 10.16 3.00
N SER A 52 -21.52 10.03 2.02
CA SER A 52 -22.10 8.74 1.65
C SER A 52 -21.04 7.77 1.14
N ASP A 53 -20.10 8.25 0.32
CA ASP A 53 -18.99 7.43 -0.18
C ASP A 53 -18.06 7.04 0.97
N ALA A 54 -17.72 7.98 1.86
CA ALA A 54 -16.90 7.71 3.04
C ALA A 54 -17.58 6.71 4.02
N GLU A 55 -18.90 6.79 4.18
CA GLU A 55 -19.68 5.82 4.95
C GLU A 55 -19.68 4.44 4.29
N ALA A 56 -19.83 4.36 2.96
CA ALA A 56 -19.76 3.09 2.24
C ALA A 56 -18.37 2.43 2.37
N ASP A 57 -17.30 3.21 2.26
CA ASP A 57 -15.92 2.75 2.49
C ASP A 57 -15.73 2.30 3.94
N TYR A 58 -16.25 3.06 4.91
CA TYR A 58 -16.18 2.70 6.32
C TYR A 58 -16.95 1.39 6.63
N MET A 59 -18.09 1.18 5.99
CA MET A 59 -18.91 -0.02 6.18
C MET A 59 -18.29 -1.26 5.51
N THR A 60 -17.49 -1.08 4.47
CA THR A 60 -16.79 -2.17 3.78
C THR A 60 -15.40 -2.44 4.34
N ARG A 61 -14.87 -1.55 5.18
CA ARG A 61 -13.60 -1.74 5.89
C ARG A 61 -13.64 -2.98 6.79
N ASP A 62 -12.58 -3.76 6.75
CA ASP A 62 -12.41 -5.05 7.44
C ASP A 62 -13.37 -6.17 6.98
N ALA A 63 -14.09 -5.99 5.87
CA ALA A 63 -15.03 -6.99 5.37
C ALA A 63 -14.32 -8.27 4.92
N ILE A 64 -13.07 -8.17 4.47
CA ILE A 64 -12.22 -9.33 4.18
C ILE A 64 -11.57 -9.80 5.47
N LYS A 65 -10.91 -8.92 6.22
CA LYS A 65 -10.20 -9.24 7.47
C LYS A 65 -11.03 -10.03 8.48
N ARG A 66 -12.31 -9.71 8.64
CA ARG A 66 -13.22 -10.38 9.60
C ARG A 66 -13.82 -11.68 9.07
N ASN A 67 -13.66 -11.98 7.79
CA ASN A 67 -14.22 -13.16 7.15
C ASN A 67 -13.11 -14.12 6.70
N ALA A 68 -12.95 -15.23 7.43
CA ALA A 68 -11.92 -16.23 7.16
C ALA A 68 -12.02 -16.84 5.75
N GLU A 69 -13.23 -17.07 5.24
CA GLU A 69 -13.43 -17.61 3.88
C GLU A 69 -12.94 -16.63 2.82
N ARG A 70 -13.32 -15.35 2.95
CA ARG A 70 -12.87 -14.30 2.02
C ARG A 70 -11.36 -14.08 2.06
N ARG A 71 -10.74 -14.19 3.25
CA ARG A 71 -9.27 -14.14 3.37
C ARG A 71 -8.62 -15.30 2.61
N ALA A 72 -9.13 -16.51 2.80
CA ALA A 72 -8.64 -17.69 2.10
C ALA A 72 -8.79 -17.55 0.58
N ASP A 73 -9.91 -17.01 0.10
CA ASP A 73 -10.15 -16.76 -1.33
C ASP A 73 -9.15 -15.75 -1.91
N LEU A 74 -8.89 -14.65 -1.20
CA LEU A 74 -7.90 -13.65 -1.61
C LEU A 74 -6.49 -14.25 -1.69
N ILE A 75 -6.07 -14.96 -0.64
CA ILE A 75 -4.74 -15.60 -0.59
C ILE A 75 -4.62 -16.66 -1.70
N SER A 76 -5.66 -17.46 -1.91
CA SER A 76 -5.73 -18.43 -3.00
C SER A 76 -5.59 -17.76 -4.37
N SER A 77 -6.27 -16.62 -4.58
CA SER A 77 -6.13 -15.81 -5.79
C SER A 77 -4.69 -15.32 -6.01
N ILE A 78 -4.01 -14.84 -4.97
CA ILE A 78 -2.60 -14.41 -5.05
C ILE A 78 -1.70 -15.60 -5.38
N CYS A 79 -1.85 -16.72 -4.66
CA CYS A 79 -1.03 -17.91 -4.86
C CYS A 79 -1.25 -18.56 -6.24
N SER A 80 -2.44 -18.44 -6.82
CA SER A 80 -2.73 -18.94 -8.18
C SER A 80 -1.89 -18.27 -9.27
N ARG A 81 -1.36 -17.07 -9.00
CA ARG A 81 -0.53 -16.28 -9.91
C ARG A 81 0.97 -16.49 -9.71
N ILE A 82 1.37 -17.36 -8.78
CA ILE A 82 2.76 -17.74 -8.59
C ILE A 82 3.22 -18.53 -9.82
N CYS A 83 4.28 -18.06 -10.47
CA CYS A 83 4.89 -18.65 -11.63
C CYS A 83 6.34 -19.03 -11.34
N ILE A 84 6.92 -19.88 -12.18
CA ILE A 84 8.33 -20.24 -12.09
C ILE A 84 9.08 -19.46 -13.18
N ALA A 85 10.24 -18.90 -12.84
CA ALA A 85 11.09 -18.30 -13.85
C ALA A 85 11.46 -19.37 -14.90
N PRO A 86 11.28 -19.12 -16.20
CA PRO A 86 11.78 -20.05 -17.20
C PRO A 86 13.30 -20.20 -17.02
N PRO A 87 13.85 -21.42 -17.18
CA PRO A 87 15.30 -21.60 -17.18
C PRO A 87 15.87 -20.63 -18.21
N ALA A 88 16.82 -19.79 -17.78
CA ALA A 88 17.39 -18.77 -18.64
C ALA A 88 17.81 -19.43 -19.95
N ALA A 89 17.13 -19.10 -21.05
CA ALA A 89 17.52 -19.58 -22.36
C ALA A 89 18.94 -19.05 -22.58
N SER A 90 19.91 -19.96 -22.46
CA SER A 90 21.33 -19.67 -22.58
C SER A 90 21.54 -18.77 -23.79
N SER A 91 21.98 -17.54 -23.54
CA SER A 91 22.46 -16.68 -24.61
C SER A 91 23.53 -17.47 -25.34
N ARG A 92 23.23 -17.86 -26.59
CA ARG A 92 24.20 -18.39 -27.57
C ARG A 92 25.42 -17.46 -27.56
N ASN A 93 26.44 -17.84 -26.82
CA ASN A 93 27.81 -17.39 -27.01
C ASN A 93 28.69 -18.62 -26.81
N GLU A 94 29.43 -18.92 -27.86
CA GLU A 94 30.28 -20.08 -28.09
C GLU A 94 31.26 -20.31 -26.92
N ILE A 95 31.39 -21.56 -26.46
CA ILE A 95 32.46 -21.98 -25.54
C ILE A 95 33.33 -22.98 -26.27
N PRO A 96 34.64 -22.72 -26.49
CA PRO A 96 35.55 -23.71 -27.04
C PRO A 96 35.99 -24.71 -25.97
N ALA A 97 36.29 -25.92 -26.46
CA ALA A 97 36.49 -27.15 -25.71
C ALA A 97 37.59 -27.07 -24.65
N ASN A 98 37.24 -27.44 -23.41
CA ASN A 98 38.10 -28.16 -22.47
C ASN A 98 37.21 -29.12 -21.65
N THR A 99 37.11 -30.34 -22.15
CA THR A 99 36.04 -31.33 -21.92
C THR A 99 36.05 -32.00 -20.53
N LEU A 100 36.95 -31.63 -19.62
CA LEU A 100 36.96 -32.17 -18.25
C LEU A 100 36.20 -31.26 -17.25
N GLU A 101 36.26 -29.94 -17.45
CA GLU A 101 35.47 -28.98 -16.66
C GLU A 101 33.97 -29.08 -16.98
N ALA A 102 33.60 -29.42 -18.23
CA ALA A 102 32.21 -29.62 -18.64
C ALA A 102 31.57 -30.87 -18.01
N LEU A 103 32.34 -31.93 -17.77
CA LEU A 103 31.86 -33.14 -17.10
C LEU A 103 31.72 -32.97 -15.58
N LEU A 104 32.52 -32.08 -14.96
CA LEU A 104 32.39 -31.72 -13.55
C LEU A 104 31.34 -30.62 -13.30
N ARG A 105 31.01 -29.79 -14.31
CA ARG A 105 29.90 -28.82 -14.26
C ARG A 105 28.54 -29.41 -14.65
N GLY A 106 28.52 -30.55 -15.33
CA GLY A 106 27.32 -31.14 -15.95
C GLY A 106 26.31 -31.81 -15.02
N HIS A 107 26.32 -31.56 -13.70
CA HIS A 107 25.37 -32.20 -12.78
C HIS A 107 24.47 -31.26 -11.96
N GLN A 108 24.52 -29.93 -12.14
CA GLN A 108 23.66 -29.02 -11.37
C GLN A 108 23.15 -27.76 -12.09
N GLU A 109 23.46 -27.49 -13.36
CA GLU A 109 23.18 -26.17 -13.96
C GLU A 109 22.01 -26.06 -14.96
N ASP A 110 21.25 -27.11 -15.30
CA ASP A 110 20.19 -26.99 -16.33
C ASP A 110 18.79 -27.54 -15.97
N GLU A 111 18.58 -28.08 -14.77
CA GLU A 111 17.22 -28.41 -14.34
C GLU A 111 16.63 -27.22 -13.59
N GLY A 112 15.52 -26.69 -14.11
CA GLY A 112 14.75 -25.66 -13.43
C GLY A 112 14.41 -26.04 -11.98
N LEU A 113 13.89 -25.07 -11.25
CA LEU A 113 13.55 -25.21 -9.84
C LEU A 113 12.86 -26.56 -9.53
N GLY A 114 13.34 -27.34 -8.55
CA GLY A 114 12.76 -28.65 -8.27
C GLY A 114 11.30 -28.54 -7.83
N VAL A 115 10.42 -29.43 -8.31
CA VAL A 115 8.97 -29.39 -8.00
C VAL A 115 8.71 -29.38 -6.49
N ALA A 116 9.50 -30.13 -5.72
CA ALA A 116 9.40 -30.14 -4.25
C ALA A 116 9.72 -28.76 -3.64
N GLN A 117 10.81 -28.11 -4.09
CA GLN A 117 11.18 -26.76 -3.62
C GLN A 117 10.12 -25.73 -4.00
N GLN A 118 9.55 -25.82 -5.21
CA GLN A 118 8.44 -24.98 -5.64
C GLN A 118 7.23 -25.12 -4.71
N LEU A 119 6.79 -26.36 -4.42
CA LEU A 119 5.64 -26.61 -3.55
C LEU A 119 5.90 -26.13 -2.12
N ILE A 120 7.12 -26.31 -1.61
CA ILE A 120 7.52 -25.79 -0.30
C ILE A 120 7.47 -24.26 -0.30
N ALA A 121 8.02 -23.60 -1.31
CA ALA A 121 8.00 -22.15 -1.43
C ALA A 121 6.57 -21.60 -1.52
N ILE A 122 5.72 -22.19 -2.37
CA ILE A 122 4.30 -21.82 -2.48
C ILE A 122 3.60 -21.99 -1.13
N ARG A 123 3.76 -23.14 -0.48
CA ARG A 123 3.15 -23.40 0.82
C ARG A 123 3.60 -22.39 1.87
N ARG A 124 4.89 -22.05 1.91
CA ARG A 124 5.43 -21.05 2.83
C ARG A 124 4.87 -19.67 2.55
N ILE A 125 4.78 -19.26 1.28
CA ILE A 125 4.16 -17.98 0.89
C ILE A 125 2.69 -17.95 1.35
N THR A 126 1.91 -19.01 1.11
CA THR A 126 0.51 -19.07 1.55
C THR A 126 0.39 -18.84 3.06
N LEU A 127 1.21 -19.53 3.87
CA LEU A 127 1.20 -19.36 5.33
C LEU A 127 1.64 -17.96 5.74
N LEU A 128 2.68 -17.41 5.12
CA LEU A 128 3.16 -16.06 5.42
C LEU A 128 2.12 -14.98 5.10
N LEU A 129 1.39 -15.12 3.99
CA LEU A 129 0.29 -14.21 3.65
C LEU A 129 -0.88 -14.32 4.64
N GLU A 130 -1.16 -15.53 5.13
CA GLU A 130 -2.21 -15.76 6.13
C GLU A 130 -1.84 -15.18 7.49
N ASP A 131 -0.63 -15.47 7.96
CA ASP A 131 -0.12 -15.06 9.28
C ASP A 131 0.14 -13.55 9.35
N ASN A 132 0.55 -12.94 8.24
CA ASN A 132 0.90 -11.51 8.16
C ASN A 132 -0.15 -10.71 7.38
N PHE A 133 -1.42 -11.14 7.42
CA PHE A 133 -2.49 -10.53 6.60
C PHE A 133 -2.60 -9.02 6.80
N ASP A 134 -2.60 -8.60 8.05
CA ASP A 134 -2.72 -7.20 8.47
C ASP A 134 -1.43 -6.42 8.22
N ASP A 135 -0.28 -7.04 8.53
CA ASP A 135 1.02 -6.39 8.41
C ASP A 135 1.35 -6.07 6.94
N LEU A 136 0.98 -6.97 6.02
CA LEU A 136 1.13 -6.81 4.58
C LEU A 136 -0.01 -5.96 3.94
N CYS A 137 -0.94 -5.45 4.75
CA CYS A 137 -2.08 -4.65 4.35
C CYS A 137 -2.85 -5.28 3.17
N LEU A 138 -3.11 -6.59 3.23
CA LEU A 138 -3.68 -7.34 2.10
C LEU A 138 -5.07 -6.85 1.65
N GLU A 139 -5.86 -6.32 2.59
CA GLU A 139 -7.17 -5.74 2.29
C GLU A 139 -7.05 -4.30 1.77
N GLU A 140 -6.29 -3.46 2.46
CA GLU A 140 -6.11 -2.04 2.09
C GLU A 140 -5.34 -1.86 0.78
N MET A 141 -4.43 -2.79 0.48
CA MET A 141 -3.60 -2.79 -0.73
C MET A 141 -4.09 -3.82 -1.74
N GLY A 142 -5.39 -4.11 -1.74
CA GLY A 142 -6.01 -5.11 -2.62
C GLY A 142 -5.61 -4.96 -4.09
N SER A 143 -5.58 -3.73 -4.63
CA SER A 143 -5.19 -3.48 -6.03
C SER A 143 -3.75 -3.95 -6.34
N PHE A 144 -2.79 -3.72 -5.44
CA PHE A 144 -1.43 -4.24 -5.61
C PHE A 144 -1.45 -5.77 -5.62
N TRP A 145 -2.16 -6.38 -4.67
CA TRP A 145 -2.24 -7.83 -4.53
C TRP A 145 -3.05 -8.50 -5.64
N GLU A 146 -3.95 -7.79 -6.33
CA GLU A 146 -4.71 -8.25 -7.50
C GLU A 146 -3.91 -8.20 -8.80
N HIS A 147 -2.96 -7.27 -8.92
CA HIS A 147 -2.20 -7.05 -10.16
C HIS A 147 -0.73 -7.52 -10.08
N ASN A 148 -0.34 -8.12 -8.97
CA ASN A 148 1.00 -8.69 -8.83
C ASN A 148 1.11 -10.10 -9.43
N LYS A 149 2.35 -10.45 -9.75
CA LYS A 149 2.79 -11.77 -10.19
C LYS A 149 4.05 -12.15 -9.44
N ILE A 150 3.99 -13.20 -8.64
CA ILE A 150 5.15 -13.73 -7.93
C ILE A 150 5.86 -14.75 -8.82
N ILE A 151 7.16 -14.61 -9.00
CA ILE A 151 8.00 -15.45 -9.85
C ILE A 151 9.05 -16.12 -8.98
N LEU A 152 8.95 -17.43 -8.80
CA LEU A 152 9.95 -18.19 -8.04
C LEU A 152 11.24 -18.31 -8.86
N THR A 153 12.35 -17.92 -8.24
CA THR A 153 13.70 -18.01 -8.81
C THR A 153 14.52 -19.08 -8.07
N PRO A 154 15.55 -19.64 -8.73
CA PRO A 154 16.47 -20.59 -8.11
C PRO A 154 17.11 -20.07 -6.82
N GLU A 155 17.58 -21.02 -6.00
CA GLU A 155 18.34 -20.72 -4.78
C GLU A 155 19.50 -19.77 -5.08
N ARG A 156 19.81 -18.89 -4.12
CA ARG A 156 20.93 -17.95 -4.29
C ARG A 156 22.21 -18.77 -4.30
N ARG A 157 23.02 -18.62 -5.35
CA ARG A 157 24.35 -19.24 -5.38
C ARG A 157 25.11 -18.78 -4.13
N PRO A 158 25.56 -19.69 -3.25
CA PRO A 158 26.42 -19.28 -2.15
C PRO A 158 27.67 -18.69 -2.77
N ILE A 159 27.94 -17.41 -2.50
CA ILE A 159 29.18 -16.75 -2.93
C ILE A 159 30.31 -17.38 -2.10
N MET A 160 30.75 -18.59 -2.48
CA MET A 160 31.98 -19.19 -2.03
C MET A 160 33.14 -18.67 -2.90
N ALA A 161 33.27 -17.35 -2.97
CA ALA A 161 34.48 -16.70 -3.46
C ALA A 161 35.24 -16.18 -2.24
N LEU A 162 36.29 -16.91 -1.86
CA LEU A 162 37.48 -16.47 -1.11
C LEU A 162 37.32 -15.20 -0.26
N GLY A 163 37.07 -15.39 1.04
CA GLY A 163 37.33 -14.37 2.05
C GLY A 163 36.09 -13.69 2.61
N VAL A 164 35.61 -14.26 3.72
CA VAL A 164 34.83 -13.66 4.81
C VAL A 164 34.40 -12.20 4.57
N ARG A 165 33.20 -12.05 4.01
CA ARG A 165 32.32 -10.93 4.35
C ARG A 165 30.98 -11.52 4.73
N LYS A 166 30.47 -11.18 5.91
CA LYS A 166 29.07 -11.41 6.26
C LYS A 166 28.21 -10.93 5.07
N PRO A 167 27.22 -11.69 4.60
CA PRO A 167 26.29 -11.17 3.60
C PRO A 167 25.72 -9.87 4.16
N ARG A 168 25.97 -8.76 3.46
CA ARG A 168 25.28 -7.51 3.77
C ARG A 168 23.80 -7.79 3.55
N ALA A 169 22.93 -7.13 4.30
CA ALA A 169 21.47 -7.10 4.09
C ALA A 169 21.06 -6.47 2.73
N GLN A 170 21.91 -6.51 1.72
CA GLN A 170 21.79 -5.82 0.44
C GLN A 170 21.55 -6.75 -0.75
N ASP A 171 21.68 -8.07 -0.61
CA ASP A 171 21.33 -9.01 -1.68
C ASP A 171 20.28 -10.01 -1.17
N SER A 172 19.08 -9.51 -0.89
CA SER A 172 17.92 -10.36 -0.59
C SER A 172 17.54 -11.23 -1.80
N GLY A 173 18.06 -10.94 -2.99
CA GLY A 173 17.73 -11.69 -4.20
C GLY A 173 16.30 -11.46 -4.68
N PHE A 174 15.49 -10.70 -3.94
CA PHE A 174 14.19 -10.23 -4.38
C PHE A 174 14.37 -9.17 -5.46
N GLN A 175 13.55 -9.25 -6.51
CA GLN A 175 13.53 -8.21 -7.55
C GLN A 175 12.09 -7.81 -7.83
N PHE A 176 11.84 -6.51 -7.82
CA PHE A 176 10.52 -5.93 -8.08
C PHE A 176 10.58 -5.17 -9.40
N HIS A 177 9.74 -5.56 -10.35
CA HIS A 177 9.62 -4.91 -11.64
C HIS A 177 8.23 -4.31 -11.78
N HIS A 178 8.18 -2.99 -11.86
CA HIS A 178 6.97 -2.23 -12.15
C HIS A 178 6.81 -2.09 -13.66
N HIS A 179 5.69 -2.58 -14.17
CA HIS A 179 5.37 -2.50 -15.60
C HIS A 179 4.53 -1.26 -15.89
N ALA A 180 4.54 -0.83 -17.16
CA ALA A 180 3.77 0.35 -17.59
C ALA A 180 2.24 0.17 -17.48
N ASN A 181 1.76 -1.07 -17.38
CA ASN A 181 0.35 -1.45 -17.25
C ASN A 181 -0.10 -1.60 -15.78
N ASP A 182 0.61 -0.98 -14.85
CA ASP A 182 0.36 -1.02 -13.39
C ASP A 182 0.40 -2.44 -12.78
N THR A 183 1.01 -3.41 -13.46
CA THR A 183 1.30 -4.73 -12.88
C THR A 183 2.69 -4.76 -12.25
N VAL A 184 2.87 -5.61 -11.23
CA VAL A 184 4.15 -5.78 -10.53
C VAL A 184 4.59 -7.23 -10.65
N SER A 185 5.80 -7.46 -11.14
CA SER A 185 6.45 -8.78 -11.08
C SER A 185 7.43 -8.83 -9.92
N ILE A 186 7.27 -9.82 -9.05
CA ILE A 186 8.03 -9.99 -7.83
C ILE A 186 8.82 -11.29 -7.94
N HIS A 187 10.12 -11.20 -8.15
CA HIS A 187 11.01 -12.36 -8.18
C HIS A 187 11.40 -12.75 -6.77
N VAL A 188 11.12 -13.99 -6.38
CA VAL A 188 11.32 -14.50 -5.02
C VAL A 188 12.22 -15.74 -5.09
N PRO A 189 13.42 -15.71 -4.50
CA PRO A 189 14.31 -16.86 -4.49
C PRO A 189 13.78 -17.92 -3.52
N VAL A 190 13.71 -19.20 -3.91
CA VAL A 190 13.05 -20.24 -3.10
C VAL A 190 13.64 -20.48 -1.71
N ASP A 191 14.90 -20.10 -1.50
CA ASP A 191 15.61 -20.18 -0.23
C ASP A 191 15.33 -18.97 0.69
N PHE A 192 14.34 -18.13 0.34
CA PHE A 192 13.95 -16.97 1.15
C PHE A 192 13.70 -17.34 2.60
N ARG A 193 14.01 -16.41 3.51
CA ARG A 193 13.63 -16.51 4.93
C ARG A 193 12.28 -15.85 5.17
N ASP A 194 11.57 -16.31 6.19
CA ASP A 194 10.22 -15.81 6.52
C ASP A 194 10.26 -14.30 6.85
N ASP A 195 11.19 -13.88 7.70
CA ASP A 195 11.39 -12.48 8.07
C ASP A 195 11.80 -11.60 6.89
N GLU A 196 12.62 -12.16 5.99
CA GLU A 196 13.05 -11.48 4.79
C GLU A 196 11.89 -11.24 3.82
N PHE A 197 11.07 -12.26 3.58
CA PHE A 197 9.91 -12.15 2.70
C PHE A 197 8.95 -11.05 3.18
N VAL A 198 8.60 -11.06 4.47
CA VAL A 198 7.67 -10.07 5.04
C VAL A 198 8.26 -8.66 4.93
N ASN A 199 9.55 -8.48 5.24
CA ASN A 199 10.21 -7.18 5.16
C ASN A 199 10.27 -6.64 3.73
N GLU A 200 10.64 -7.48 2.76
CA GLU A 200 10.72 -7.09 1.35
C GLU A 200 9.35 -6.75 0.77
N MET A 201 8.32 -7.55 1.08
CA MET A 201 6.95 -7.27 0.64
C MET A 201 6.44 -5.96 1.24
N ASN A 202 6.57 -5.77 2.55
CA ASN A 202 6.12 -4.55 3.21
C ASN A 202 6.75 -3.30 2.63
N ARG A 203 8.07 -3.31 2.41
CA ARG A 203 8.76 -2.17 1.82
C ARG A 203 8.21 -1.82 0.43
N ASN A 204 8.03 -2.83 -0.42
CA ASN A 204 7.67 -2.60 -1.83
C ASN A 204 6.17 -2.33 -2.05
N VAL A 205 5.29 -2.79 -1.15
CA VAL A 205 3.86 -2.45 -1.17
C VAL A 205 3.66 -0.94 -1.08
N TRP A 206 4.38 -0.27 -0.17
CA TRP A 206 4.32 1.18 -0.02
C TRP A 206 4.96 1.94 -1.18
N ASP A 207 6.07 1.43 -1.71
CA ASP A 207 6.74 2.01 -2.88
C ASP A 207 5.82 1.97 -4.12
N PHE A 208 5.07 0.88 -4.33
CA PHE A 208 4.07 0.79 -5.39
C PHE A 208 3.00 1.86 -5.26
N TYR A 209 2.43 2.01 -4.06
CA TYR A 209 1.35 2.98 -3.82
C TYR A 209 1.79 4.42 -4.11
N ALA A 210 3.01 4.78 -3.68
CA ALA A 210 3.59 6.08 -3.94
C ALA A 210 3.75 6.37 -5.45
N VAL A 211 4.06 5.35 -6.25
CA VAL A 211 4.16 5.49 -7.71
C VAL A 211 2.79 5.63 -8.36
N THR A 212 1.79 4.88 -7.90
CA THR A 212 0.43 4.89 -8.49
C THR A 212 -0.38 6.14 -8.14
N GLN A 213 -0.17 6.76 -6.97
CA GLN A 213 -0.88 7.99 -6.58
C GLN A 213 -0.34 9.27 -7.23
N ASN A 214 0.88 9.23 -7.77
CA ASN A 214 1.51 10.39 -8.42
C ASN A 214 1.29 10.43 -9.95
N LYS A 215 0.43 9.54 -10.48
CA LYS A 215 -0.04 9.56 -11.87
C LYS A 215 -1.42 10.19 -11.95
#